data_AF-A0A8K0VRT4-F1
#
_entry.id   AF-A0A8K0VRT4-F1
#
_cell.length_a   1.000
_cell.length_b   1.000
_cell.length_c   1.000
_cell.angle_alpha   90.00
_cell.angle_beta   90.00
_cell.angle_gamma   90.00
#
_symmetry.space_group_name_H-M   'P 1'
#
loop_
_entity.id
_entity.type
_entity.pdbx_description
1 polymer ?
#
loop_
_entity_poly.entity_id
_entity_poly.type
_entity_poly.pdbx_seq_one_letter_code
_entity_poly.pdbx_strand_id
1 'polypeptide(L)'
;MTETIEHFLKGLYRFPTNQAVEKEEVEQYLRPWGFTTYRTSYGPGSDEQWQKLLQKATASAKDRLKKQEGVKENPDATAKVLEQFSLDARSDPDTLEGLTLEDVRQLYLDGSGGQPLHVDSSGKRLFLLADDQVLQDPDLARLKVVAADYDSVAAVPKNSRVGPQRYFGWMTMPTTAIYHLWDALELFDFEQIINRTSPGGPGVYWDPDFD
;
A
#
# COMPACT_ATOMS: atom_id res chain seq x y z
N MET A 1 17.52 0.09 -9.48
CA MET A 1 17.84 -1.12 -10.27
C MET A 1 16.53 -1.57 -10.87
N THR A 2 16.46 -1.83 -12.18
CA THR A 2 15.22 -2.34 -12.78
C THR A 2 15.07 -3.80 -12.33
N GLU A 3 14.10 -4.09 -11.48
CA GLU A 3 13.75 -5.48 -11.19
C GLU A 3 13.10 -6.11 -12.42
N THR A 4 13.51 -7.33 -12.77
CA THR A 4 12.82 -8.09 -13.81
C THR A 4 11.50 -8.62 -13.27
N ILE A 5 10.52 -8.83 -14.14
CA ILE A 5 9.21 -9.37 -13.71
C ILE A 5 9.31 -10.73 -13.00
N GLU A 6 10.33 -11.54 -13.32
CA GLU A 6 10.61 -12.80 -12.63
C GLU A 6 11.14 -12.60 -11.22
N HIS A 7 11.98 -11.58 -11.01
CA HIS A 7 12.47 -11.23 -9.68
C HIS A 7 11.32 -10.76 -8.80
N PHE A 8 10.47 -9.88 -9.34
CA PHE A 8 9.25 -9.42 -8.67
C PHE A 8 8.37 -10.61 -8.28
N LEU A 9 8.09 -11.52 -9.22
CA LEU A 9 7.28 -12.72 -8.96
C LEU A 9 7.90 -13.60 -7.86
N LYS A 10 9.22 -13.79 -7.85
CA LYS A 10 9.92 -14.51 -6.78
C LYS A 10 9.71 -13.85 -5.41
N GLY A 11 9.73 -12.51 -5.38
CA GLY A 11 9.44 -11.72 -4.18
C GLY A 11 8.03 -11.91 -3.62
N LEU A 12 7.07 -12.41 -4.41
CA LEU A 12 5.70 -12.68 -3.97
C LEU A 12 5.53 -14.02 -3.25
N TYR A 13 6.45 -14.97 -3.42
CA TYR A 13 6.36 -16.25 -2.73
C TYR A 13 6.75 -16.10 -1.25
N ARG A 14 5.99 -16.78 -0.38
CA ARG A 14 6.24 -16.83 1.07
C ARG A 14 6.30 -18.28 1.52
N PHE A 15 7.51 -18.83 1.47
CA PHE A 15 7.76 -20.21 1.88
C PHE A 15 7.86 -20.34 3.41
N PRO A 16 7.43 -21.48 3.98
CA PRO A 16 7.59 -21.77 5.40
C PRO A 16 9.07 -21.81 5.76
N THR A 17 9.44 -21.18 6.87
CA THR A 17 10.80 -21.26 7.39
C THR A 17 11.05 -22.68 7.90
N ASN A 18 12.06 -23.36 7.37
CA ASN A 18 12.50 -24.72 7.75
C ASN A 18 11.67 -25.90 7.23
N GLN A 19 10.99 -25.76 6.10
CA GLN A 19 10.41 -26.90 5.37
C GLN A 19 10.90 -26.94 3.93
N ALA A 20 11.26 -28.14 3.45
CA ALA A 20 11.43 -28.36 2.02
C ALA A 20 10.05 -28.29 1.36
N VAL A 21 9.95 -27.49 0.30
CA VAL A 21 8.72 -27.33 -0.49
C VAL A 21 8.90 -28.14 -1.76
N GLU A 22 8.01 -29.09 -1.98
CA GLU A 22 7.94 -29.84 -3.23
C GLU A 22 7.54 -28.91 -4.38
N LYS A 23 8.04 -29.19 -5.58
CA LYS A 23 7.88 -28.29 -6.74
C LYS A 23 6.41 -28.08 -7.11
N GLU A 24 5.60 -29.11 -6.92
CA GLU A 24 4.16 -29.14 -7.21
C GLU A 24 3.35 -28.27 -6.24
N GLU A 25 3.93 -27.93 -5.09
CA GLU A 25 3.29 -27.16 -4.03
C GLU A 25 3.67 -25.68 -4.04
N VAL A 26 4.65 -25.26 -4.85
CA VAL A 26 5.18 -23.89 -4.85
C VAL A 26 4.10 -22.83 -5.03
N GLU A 27 3.12 -23.09 -5.91
CA GLU A 27 2.05 -22.13 -6.23
C GLU A 27 1.14 -21.81 -5.03
N GLN A 28 1.02 -22.70 -4.03
CA GLN A 28 0.19 -22.43 -2.84
C GLN A 28 0.80 -21.33 -1.95
N TYR A 29 2.09 -21.06 -2.12
CA TYR A 29 2.84 -20.04 -1.39
C TYR A 29 2.89 -18.71 -2.13
N LEU A 30 2.29 -18.62 -3.32
CA LEU A 30 2.13 -17.37 -4.05
C LEU A 30 1.12 -16.50 -3.31
N ARG A 31 1.55 -15.30 -2.93
CA ARG A 31 0.70 -14.33 -2.22
C ARG A 31 0.29 -13.19 -3.15
N PRO A 32 -0.87 -12.56 -2.89
CA PRO A 32 -1.22 -11.32 -3.56
C PRO A 32 -0.18 -10.23 -3.28
N TRP A 33 -0.17 -9.17 -4.07
CA TRP A 33 0.55 -7.92 -3.78
C TRP A 33 -0.39 -6.73 -3.92
N GLY A 34 0.00 -5.62 -3.30
CA GLY A 34 -0.85 -4.46 -3.10
C GLY A 34 -1.18 -4.29 -1.63
N PHE A 35 -2.30 -3.64 -1.32
CA PHE A 35 -2.58 -3.19 0.05
C PHE A 35 -4.07 -3.22 0.32
N THR A 36 -4.46 -3.56 1.54
CA THR A 36 -5.83 -3.35 2.00
C THR A 36 -6.19 -1.88 1.95
N THR A 37 -7.32 -1.55 1.35
CA THR A 37 -7.77 -0.17 1.12
C THR A 37 -9.08 0.07 1.84
N TYR A 38 -9.10 1.00 2.79
CA TYR A 38 -10.30 1.38 3.54
C TYR A 38 -10.91 2.68 3.02
N ARG A 39 -12.24 2.71 2.97
CA ARG A 39 -13.04 3.92 2.80
C ARG A 39 -13.75 4.27 4.10
N THR A 40 -13.60 5.52 4.53
CA THR A 40 -14.28 6.04 5.73
C THR A 40 -15.25 7.19 5.46
N SER A 41 -15.23 7.73 4.23
CA SER A 41 -16.09 8.83 3.81
C SER A 41 -17.31 8.33 3.01
N TYR A 42 -18.49 8.70 3.48
CA TYR A 42 -19.77 8.34 2.89
C TYR A 42 -20.63 9.60 2.75
N GLY A 43 -21.28 9.74 1.58
CA GLY A 43 -22.01 10.94 1.21
C GLY A 43 -22.34 10.97 -0.28
N PRO A 44 -23.08 12.00 -0.76
CA PRO A 44 -23.48 12.09 -2.16
C PRO A 44 -22.29 12.01 -3.13
N GLY A 45 -22.32 11.07 -4.07
CA GLY A 45 -21.27 10.88 -5.08
C GLY A 45 -20.01 10.15 -4.60
N SER A 46 -19.87 9.88 -3.30
CA SER A 46 -18.69 9.19 -2.76
C SER A 46 -18.55 7.74 -3.25
N ASP A 47 -19.66 7.04 -3.53
CA ASP A 47 -19.62 5.69 -4.12
C ASP A 47 -18.99 5.69 -5.51
N GLU A 48 -19.34 6.67 -6.35
CA GLU A 48 -18.76 6.81 -7.68
C GLU A 48 -17.27 7.17 -7.60
N GLN A 49 -16.90 8.07 -6.69
CA GLN A 49 -15.50 8.45 -6.47
C GLN A 49 -14.67 7.28 -5.94
N TRP A 50 -15.22 6.49 -5.03
CA TRP A 50 -14.59 5.28 -4.53
C TRP A 50 -14.32 4.27 -5.64
N GLN A 51 -15.31 4.00 -6.49
CA GLN A 51 -15.12 3.07 -7.62
C GLN A 51 -14.09 3.61 -8.62
N LYS A 52 -14.12 4.91 -8.94
CA LYS A 52 -13.12 5.57 -9.80
C LYS A 52 -11.72 5.48 -9.21
N LEU A 53 -11.58 5.65 -7.90
CA LEU A 53 -10.29 5.54 -7.19
C LEU A 53 -9.71 4.14 -7.35
N LEU A 54 -10.49 3.10 -7.04
CA LEU A 54 -10.06 1.71 -7.16
C LEU A 54 -9.69 1.35 -8.60
N GLN A 55 -10.49 1.80 -9.58
CA GLN A 55 -10.21 1.60 -11.00
C GLN A 55 -8.91 2.29 -11.43
N LYS A 56 -8.74 3.56 -11.07
CA LYS A 56 -7.54 4.35 -11.40
C LYS A 56 -6.28 3.75 -10.77
N ALA A 57 -6.34 3.41 -9.49
CA ALA A 57 -5.26 2.75 -8.75
C ALA A 57 -4.86 1.42 -9.41
N THR A 58 -5.85 0.56 -9.69
CA THR A 58 -5.64 -0.75 -10.31
C THR A 58 -5.06 -0.63 -11.71
N ALA A 59 -5.62 0.25 -12.55
CA ALA A 59 -5.13 0.46 -13.91
C ALA A 59 -3.69 0.96 -13.90
N SER A 60 -3.39 1.96 -13.06
CA SER A 60 -2.06 2.56 -12.97
C SER A 60 -1.01 1.55 -12.49
N ALA A 61 -1.32 0.76 -11.47
CA ALA A 61 -0.41 -0.27 -10.96
C ALA A 61 -0.11 -1.33 -12.03
N LYS A 62 -1.14 -1.82 -12.73
CA LYS A 62 -1.00 -2.81 -13.82
C LYS A 62 -0.26 -2.23 -15.02
N ASP A 63 -0.51 -0.98 -15.38
CA ASP A 63 0.15 -0.32 -16.51
C ASP A 63 1.62 -0.01 -16.22
N ARG A 64 1.97 0.35 -14.98
CA ARG A 64 3.37 0.51 -14.57
C ARG A 64 4.10 -0.82 -14.58
N LEU A 65 3.44 -1.89 -14.13
CA LEU A 65 4.00 -3.24 -14.15
C LEU A 65 4.28 -3.72 -15.58
N LYS A 66 3.38 -3.47 -16.54
CA LYS A 66 3.59 -3.83 -17.95
C LYS A 66 4.75 -3.12 -18.64
N LYS A 67 5.29 -2.06 -18.02
CA LYS A 67 6.45 -1.30 -18.50
C LYS A 67 7.78 -1.81 -17.93
N GLN A 68 7.75 -2.81 -17.05
CA GLN A 68 8.97 -3.38 -16.46
C GLN A 68 9.75 -4.26 -17.43
N GLU A 69 11.02 -4.45 -17.12
CA GLU A 69 11.92 -5.32 -17.88
C GLU A 69 11.51 -6.79 -17.73
N GLY A 70 11.64 -7.55 -18.82
CA GLY A 70 11.32 -8.98 -18.84
C GLY A 70 9.83 -9.31 -19.02
N VAL A 71 8.94 -8.32 -19.08
CA VAL A 71 7.49 -8.52 -19.25
C VAL A 71 7.14 -9.21 -20.57
N LYS A 72 7.77 -8.79 -21.68
CA LYS A 72 7.49 -9.38 -23.00
C LYS A 72 8.12 -10.76 -23.15
N GLU A 73 9.24 -10.95 -22.47
CA GLU A 73 10.06 -12.15 -22.49
C GLU A 73 9.44 -13.25 -21.60
N ASN A 74 8.68 -12.88 -20.58
CA ASN A 74 8.07 -13.80 -19.61
C ASN A 74 6.56 -13.55 -19.46
N PRO A 75 5.74 -13.91 -20.47
CA PRO A 75 4.30 -13.67 -20.46
C PRO A 75 3.58 -14.40 -19.31
N ASP A 76 4.01 -15.61 -18.96
CA ASP A 76 3.41 -16.40 -17.88
C ASP A 76 3.68 -15.77 -16.51
N ALA A 77 4.91 -15.32 -16.25
CA ALA A 77 5.26 -14.61 -15.02
C ALA A 77 4.47 -13.29 -14.93
N THR A 78 4.38 -12.55 -16.04
CA THR A 78 3.60 -11.32 -16.11
C THR A 78 2.12 -11.56 -15.80
N ALA A 79 1.52 -12.58 -16.40
CA ALA A 79 0.12 -12.94 -16.15
C ALA A 79 -0.13 -13.24 -14.67
N LYS A 80 0.75 -14.06 -14.06
CA LYS A 80 0.68 -14.38 -12.62
C LYS A 80 0.77 -13.14 -11.76
N VAL A 81 1.75 -12.27 -11.99
CA VAL A 81 1.89 -11.06 -11.18
C VAL A 81 0.67 -10.14 -11.35
N LEU A 82 0.15 -9.98 -12.57
CA LEU A 82 -1.06 -9.16 -12.80
C LEU A 82 -2.32 -9.72 -12.12
N GLU A 83 -2.44 -11.04 -12.03
CA GLU A 83 -3.54 -11.74 -11.35
C GLU A 83 -3.44 -11.59 -9.83
N GLN A 84 -2.23 -11.58 -9.28
CA GLN A 84 -1.99 -11.43 -7.85
C GLN A 84 -2.17 -10.00 -7.32
N PHE A 85 -2.39 -9.00 -8.17
CA PHE A 85 -2.64 -7.64 -7.70
C PHE A 85 -3.99 -7.52 -7.00
N SER A 86 -4.00 -7.02 -5.77
CA SER A 86 -5.21 -6.77 -4.98
C SER A 86 -5.12 -5.48 -4.17
N LEU A 87 -6.22 -4.73 -4.15
CA LEU A 87 -6.41 -3.58 -3.25
C LEU A 87 -7.24 -3.92 -2.00
N ASP A 88 -7.65 -5.19 -1.82
CA ASP A 88 -8.50 -5.67 -0.72
C ASP A 88 -9.44 -4.58 -0.18
N ALA A 89 -10.39 -4.17 -1.03
CA ALA A 89 -11.18 -2.96 -0.85
C ALA A 89 -12.27 -3.15 0.22
N ARG A 90 -12.26 -2.31 1.26
CA ARG A 90 -13.18 -2.34 2.41
C ARG A 90 -13.95 -1.04 2.50
N SER A 91 -15.27 -1.12 2.40
CA SER A 91 -16.17 0.04 2.27
C SER A 91 -17.54 -0.20 2.91
N ASP A 92 -17.60 -1.01 3.96
CA ASP A 92 -18.84 -1.23 4.72
C ASP A 92 -19.13 0.00 5.61
N PRO A 93 -20.20 0.79 5.34
CA PRO A 93 -20.49 2.00 6.09
C PRO A 93 -20.81 1.72 7.56
N ASP A 94 -21.46 0.60 7.87
CA ASP A 94 -21.86 0.26 9.24
C ASP A 94 -20.66 0.10 10.18
N THR A 95 -19.49 -0.20 9.61
CA THR A 95 -18.25 -0.44 10.37
C THR A 95 -17.16 0.59 10.13
N LEU A 96 -17.23 1.39 9.05
CA LEU A 96 -16.14 2.29 8.64
C LEU A 96 -16.54 3.77 8.55
N GLU A 97 -17.82 4.12 8.57
CA GLU A 97 -18.25 5.51 8.42
C GLU A 97 -17.71 6.40 9.54
N GLY A 98 -17.05 7.50 9.14
CA GLY A 98 -16.55 8.53 10.05
C GLY A 98 -15.35 8.12 10.90
N LEU A 99 -14.78 6.92 10.68
CA LEU A 99 -13.61 6.47 11.42
C LEU A 99 -12.38 7.32 11.11
N THR A 100 -11.61 7.62 12.16
CA THR A 100 -10.33 8.30 12.03
C THR A 100 -9.25 7.34 11.52
N LEU A 101 -8.11 7.90 11.09
CA LEU A 101 -6.94 7.11 10.69
C LEU A 101 -6.50 6.14 11.80
N GLU A 102 -6.52 6.57 13.06
CA GLU A 102 -6.15 5.72 14.21
C GLU A 102 -7.17 4.61 14.46
N ASP A 103 -8.47 4.89 14.29
CA ASP A 103 -9.51 3.87 14.43
C ASP A 103 -9.36 2.77 13.36
N VAL A 104 -9.10 3.18 12.11
CA VAL A 104 -8.83 2.23 11.01
C VAL A 104 -7.54 1.45 11.26
N ARG A 105 -6.52 2.08 11.84
CA ARG A 105 -5.28 1.39 12.23
C ARG A 105 -5.54 0.29 13.26
N GLN A 106 -6.37 0.56 14.27
CA GLN A 106 -6.77 -0.47 15.24
C GLN A 106 -7.58 -1.59 14.57
N LEU A 107 -8.55 -1.26 13.71
CA LEU A 107 -9.30 -2.27 12.95
C LEU A 107 -8.40 -3.18 12.11
N TYR A 108 -7.37 -2.60 11.46
CA TYR A 108 -6.38 -3.37 10.71
C TYR A 108 -5.61 -4.33 11.62
N LEU A 109 -5.14 -3.86 12.78
CA LEU A 109 -4.39 -4.68 13.74
C LEU A 109 -5.24 -5.82 14.33
N ASP A 110 -6.52 -5.55 14.60
CA ASP A 110 -7.46 -6.53 15.14
C ASP A 110 -7.95 -7.54 14.08
N GLY A 111 -7.75 -7.24 12.79
CA GLY A 111 -8.25 -8.05 11.68
C GLY A 111 -9.78 -8.03 11.56
N SER A 112 -10.40 -6.95 12.01
CA SER A 112 -11.86 -6.76 11.94
C SER A 112 -12.31 -6.64 10.48
N GLY A 113 -13.42 -7.32 10.13
CA GLY A 113 -13.88 -7.43 8.74
C GLY A 113 -13.08 -8.41 7.87
N GLY A 114 -12.18 -9.19 8.47
CA GLY A 114 -11.34 -10.18 7.78
C GLY A 114 -9.86 -9.83 7.87
N GLN A 115 -8.99 -10.84 7.75
CA GLN A 115 -7.54 -10.66 7.83
C GLN A 115 -7.05 -9.75 6.69
N PRO A 116 -6.39 -8.61 6.99
CA PRO A 116 -5.82 -7.73 5.97
C PRO A 116 -4.68 -8.40 5.20
N LEU A 117 -4.38 -7.85 4.04
CA LEU A 117 -3.19 -8.23 3.29
C LEU A 117 -1.93 -7.96 4.13
N HIS A 118 -0.98 -8.90 4.04
CA HIS A 118 0.38 -8.77 4.60
C HIS A 118 0.48 -8.65 6.12
N VAL A 119 -0.53 -9.09 6.87
CA VAL A 119 -0.49 -9.14 8.35
C VAL A 119 0.72 -9.91 8.91
N ASP A 120 1.24 -10.87 8.13
CA ASP A 120 2.41 -11.71 8.44
C ASP A 120 3.75 -11.13 7.94
N SER A 121 3.75 -9.96 7.29
CA SER A 121 4.94 -9.34 6.69
C SER A 121 5.27 -8.01 7.35
N SER A 122 6.11 -8.03 8.39
CA SER A 122 6.42 -6.85 9.22
C SER A 122 6.84 -5.59 8.46
N GLY A 123 7.45 -5.71 7.29
CA GLY A 123 7.84 -4.55 6.45
C GLY A 123 6.72 -4.01 5.54
N LYS A 124 5.61 -4.74 5.39
CA LYS A 124 4.51 -4.45 4.46
C LYS A 124 3.13 -4.40 5.12
N ARG A 125 3.09 -4.32 6.46
CA ARG A 125 1.86 -4.08 7.25
C ARG A 125 1.41 -2.63 7.11
N LEU A 126 1.03 -2.27 5.89
CA LEU A 126 0.54 -0.96 5.49
C LEU A 126 -0.89 -1.09 4.95
N PHE A 127 -1.68 -0.01 5.08
CA PHE A 127 -2.98 0.10 4.44
C PHE A 127 -3.15 1.44 3.73
N LEU A 128 -4.06 1.46 2.77
CA LEU A 128 -4.47 2.64 2.03
C LEU A 128 -5.76 3.19 2.66
N LEU A 129 -5.86 4.50 2.79
CA LEU A 129 -7.03 5.16 3.38
C LEU A 129 -7.60 6.20 2.41
N ALA A 130 -8.87 6.02 2.06
CA ALA A 130 -9.69 6.97 1.31
C ALA A 130 -10.71 7.61 2.24
N ASP A 131 -10.30 8.71 2.87
CA ASP A 131 -11.17 9.56 3.70
C ASP A 131 -11.77 10.71 2.88
N ASP A 132 -12.42 11.66 3.56
CA ASP A 132 -13.07 12.81 2.91
C ASP A 132 -12.12 13.56 2.00
N GLN A 133 -10.87 13.78 2.45
CA GLN A 133 -9.88 14.52 1.68
C GLN A 133 -9.54 13.83 0.36
N VAL A 134 -9.48 12.50 0.35
CA VAL A 134 -9.19 11.70 -0.84
C VAL A 134 -10.39 11.67 -1.78
N LEU A 135 -11.60 11.38 -1.27
CA LEU A 135 -12.78 11.19 -2.12
C LEU A 135 -13.42 12.51 -2.61
N GLN A 136 -13.11 13.65 -1.97
CA GLN A 136 -13.52 14.97 -2.46
C GLN A 136 -12.58 15.53 -3.54
N ASP A 137 -11.39 14.95 -3.72
CA ASP A 137 -10.49 15.32 -4.81
C ASP A 137 -11.08 14.86 -6.16
N PRO A 138 -11.47 15.78 -7.06
CA PRO A 138 -12.08 15.40 -8.34
C PRO A 138 -11.14 14.61 -9.24
N ASP A 139 -9.83 14.84 -9.10
CA ASP A 139 -8.81 14.16 -9.90
C ASP A 139 -8.37 12.85 -9.25
N LEU A 140 -8.75 12.58 -7.99
CA LEU A 140 -8.27 11.45 -7.20
C LEU A 140 -6.75 11.32 -7.31
N ALA A 141 -6.08 12.46 -7.16
CA ALA A 141 -4.64 12.57 -7.38
C ALA A 141 -3.87 11.96 -6.22
N ARG A 142 -4.46 11.96 -5.01
CA ARG A 142 -3.77 11.57 -3.77
C ARG A 142 -4.43 10.38 -3.09
N LEU A 143 -3.61 9.57 -2.44
CA LEU A 143 -4.03 8.49 -1.55
C LEU A 143 -3.20 8.52 -0.27
N LYS A 144 -3.81 8.19 0.87
CA LYS A 144 -3.10 8.07 2.14
C LYS A 144 -2.57 6.66 2.29
N VAL A 145 -1.32 6.53 2.72
CA VAL A 145 -0.66 5.27 3.07
C VAL A 145 -0.31 5.33 4.54
N VAL A 146 -0.68 4.31 5.29
CA VAL A 146 -0.55 4.28 6.75
C VAL A 146 0.15 2.99 7.16
N ALA A 147 1.18 3.11 7.98
CA ALA A 147 1.77 1.96 8.65
C ALA A 147 0.87 1.49 9.80
N ALA A 148 0.69 0.18 9.93
CA ALA A 148 -0.06 -0.36 11.06
C ALA A 148 0.75 -0.28 12.37
N ASP A 149 2.06 -0.44 12.26
CA ASP A 149 2.97 -0.73 13.37
C ASP A 149 3.73 0.50 13.92
N TYR A 150 3.41 1.73 13.49
CA TYR A 150 4.08 2.89 14.07
C TYR A 150 3.66 3.13 15.53
N ASP A 151 4.59 3.68 16.30
CA ASP A 151 4.31 4.17 17.64
C ASP A 151 3.50 5.47 17.57
N SER A 152 2.19 5.38 17.79
CA SER A 152 1.27 6.51 17.82
C SER A 152 1.65 7.59 18.84
N VAL A 153 2.31 7.23 19.96
CA VAL A 153 2.76 8.19 20.97
C VAL A 153 4.01 8.92 20.49
N ALA A 154 4.92 8.23 19.80
CA ALA A 154 6.06 8.86 19.15
C ALA A 154 5.65 9.72 17.96
N ALA A 155 4.60 9.36 17.24
CA ALA A 155 4.04 10.05 16.07
C ALA A 155 3.21 11.30 16.38
N VAL A 156 3.47 11.96 17.52
CA VAL A 156 2.90 13.27 17.86
C VAL A 156 3.96 14.35 17.64
N PRO A 157 3.67 15.47 16.95
CA PRO A 157 4.66 16.52 16.70
C PRO A 157 5.35 17.01 17.97
N LYS A 158 6.67 16.81 18.06
CA LYS A 158 7.50 17.28 19.19
C LYS A 158 8.21 18.60 18.88
N ASN A 159 8.57 19.34 19.93
CA ASN A 159 9.34 20.59 19.83
C ASN A 159 10.72 20.33 19.17
N SER A 160 11.02 21.04 18.07
CA SER A 160 12.05 20.74 17.08
C SER A 160 13.49 21.14 17.46
N ARG A 161 13.82 21.23 18.75
CA ARG A 161 15.17 21.66 19.19
C ARG A 161 16.32 20.77 18.68
N VAL A 162 16.04 19.53 18.31
CA VAL A 162 17.02 18.54 17.80
C VAL A 162 16.78 18.22 16.31
N GLY A 163 16.02 19.07 15.61
CA GLY A 163 15.61 18.86 14.22
C GLY A 163 14.12 18.48 14.10
N PRO A 164 13.57 18.54 12.87
CA PRO A 164 12.16 18.23 12.65
C PRO A 164 11.93 16.72 12.76
N GLN A 165 10.91 16.32 13.53
CA GLN A 165 10.34 14.99 13.41
C GLN A 165 9.81 14.80 11.99
N ARG A 166 10.18 13.68 11.37
CA ARG A 166 9.82 13.38 9.96
C ARG A 166 8.80 12.26 9.86
N TYR A 167 8.92 11.23 10.69
CA TYR A 167 8.04 10.08 10.67
C TYR A 167 6.86 10.24 11.61
N PHE A 168 5.66 10.07 11.05
CA PHE A 168 4.37 10.14 11.75
C PHE A 168 3.50 8.91 11.47
N GLY A 169 4.09 7.85 10.91
CA GLY A 169 3.36 6.62 10.61
C GLY A 169 2.51 6.64 9.35
N TRP A 170 2.40 7.77 8.65
CA TRP A 170 1.64 7.86 7.40
C TRP A 170 2.16 8.96 6.48
N MET A 171 1.85 8.82 5.19
CA MET A 171 2.17 9.78 4.13
C MET A 171 1.03 9.85 3.11
N THR A 172 1.09 10.82 2.20
CA THR A 172 0.26 10.85 0.99
C THR A 172 1.11 10.53 -0.23
N MET A 173 0.53 9.92 -1.26
CA MET A 173 1.21 9.64 -2.52
C MET A 173 0.26 9.77 -3.71
N PRO A 174 0.76 9.87 -4.96
CA PRO A 174 -0.07 9.71 -6.13
C PRO A 174 -0.85 8.39 -6.11
N THR A 175 -2.10 8.38 -6.57
CA THR A 175 -2.85 7.13 -6.80
C THR A 175 -2.13 6.19 -7.79
N THR A 176 -1.23 6.72 -8.61
CA THR A 176 -0.40 5.97 -9.57
C THR A 176 0.84 5.32 -8.95
N ALA A 177 1.18 5.62 -7.69
CA ALA A 177 2.44 5.24 -7.06
C ALA A 177 2.43 3.86 -6.38
N ILE A 178 1.32 3.10 -6.42
CA ILE A 178 1.17 1.82 -5.69
C ILE A 178 2.27 0.81 -6.05
N TYR A 179 2.59 0.66 -7.35
CA TYR A 179 3.67 -0.23 -7.79
C TYR A 179 5.03 0.21 -7.22
N HIS A 180 5.32 1.51 -7.27
CA HIS A 180 6.58 2.05 -6.74
C HIS A 180 6.71 1.88 -5.24
N LEU A 181 5.61 2.06 -4.50
CA LEU A 181 5.62 1.84 -3.07
C LEU A 181 5.96 0.38 -2.78
N TRP A 182 5.31 -0.55 -3.47
CA TRP A 182 5.57 -1.97 -3.31
C TRP A 182 7.03 -2.34 -3.58
N ASP A 183 7.58 -1.86 -4.71
CA ASP A 183 8.98 -2.04 -5.12
C ASP A 183 9.95 -1.42 -4.11
N ALA A 184 9.69 -0.21 -3.64
CA ALA A 184 10.53 0.46 -2.64
C ALA A 184 10.58 -0.31 -1.31
N LEU A 185 9.48 -0.96 -0.92
CA LEU A 185 9.38 -1.79 0.30
C LEU A 185 10.11 -3.13 0.20
N GLU A 186 10.72 -3.48 -0.93
CA GLU A 186 11.70 -4.58 -1.00
C GLU A 186 13.08 -4.14 -0.51
N LEU A 187 13.40 -2.84 -0.60
CA LEU A 187 14.74 -2.31 -0.32
C LEU A 187 14.80 -1.42 0.93
N PHE A 188 13.70 -0.76 1.27
CA PHE A 188 13.62 0.22 2.35
C PHE A 188 12.41 -0.07 3.24
N ASP A 189 12.55 0.15 4.54
CA ASP A 189 11.37 0.21 5.39
C ASP A 189 10.57 1.51 5.13
N PHE A 190 9.32 1.53 5.57
CA PHE A 190 8.43 2.66 5.33
C PHE A 190 8.91 3.96 5.98
N GLU A 191 9.58 3.88 7.13
CA GLU A 191 10.16 5.04 7.81
C GLU A 191 11.32 5.64 6.99
N GLN A 192 12.17 4.81 6.39
CA GLN A 192 13.25 5.23 5.50
C GLN A 192 12.72 5.92 4.24
N ILE A 193 11.62 5.43 3.66
CA ILE A 193 10.95 6.08 2.52
C ILE A 193 10.50 7.49 2.94
N ILE A 194 9.74 7.61 4.03
CA ILE A 194 9.24 8.90 4.53
C ILE A 194 10.37 9.85 4.91
N ASN A 195 11.42 9.36 5.55
CA ASN A 195 12.54 10.19 6.01
C ASN A 195 13.32 10.84 4.85
N ARG A 196 13.30 10.21 3.66
CA ARG A 196 13.89 10.75 2.43
C ARG A 196 12.99 11.79 1.76
N THR A 197 11.68 11.73 2.01
CA THR A 197 10.73 12.69 1.45
C THR A 197 10.87 14.07 2.12
N SER A 198 11.08 15.12 1.32
CA SER A 198 11.20 16.51 1.77
C SER A 198 9.88 17.27 1.53
N PRO A 199 9.42 18.16 2.43
CA PRO A 199 10.08 18.68 3.64
C PRO A 199 9.91 17.83 4.92
N GLY A 200 9.35 16.62 4.82
CA GLY A 200 8.93 15.80 5.96
C GLY A 200 7.65 16.36 6.64
N GLY A 201 7.21 15.74 7.72
CA GLY A 201 6.02 16.16 8.47
C GLY A 201 4.85 15.17 8.37
N PRO A 202 3.77 15.36 9.16
CA PRO A 202 2.62 14.48 9.13
C PRO A 202 1.94 14.55 7.76
N GLY A 203 1.76 13.40 7.12
CA GLY A 203 1.10 13.33 5.81
C GLY A 203 1.93 13.87 4.65
N VAL A 204 3.25 13.88 4.78
CA VAL A 204 4.17 14.32 3.72
C VAL A 204 3.79 13.68 2.37
N TYR A 205 3.92 14.44 1.29
CA TYR A 205 3.63 13.94 -0.04
C TYR A 205 4.87 13.28 -0.64
N TRP A 206 4.80 11.97 -0.86
CA TRP A 206 5.83 11.19 -1.53
C TRP A 206 5.43 10.93 -2.99
N ASP A 207 6.29 11.32 -3.92
CA ASP A 207 6.09 11.11 -5.35
C ASP A 207 7.33 10.46 -5.97
N PRO A 208 7.24 9.15 -6.32
CA PRO A 208 8.40 8.38 -6.77
C PRO A 208 8.90 8.80 -8.16
N ASP A 209 8.12 9.55 -8.94
CA ASP A 209 8.57 10.03 -10.26
C ASP A 209 9.46 11.30 -10.14
N PHE A 210 9.60 11.89 -8.93
CA PHE A 210 10.45 13.06 -8.66
C PHE A 210 11.63 12.78 -7.70
N ASP A 211 11.77 11.55 -7.21
CA ASP A 211 12.88 11.09 -6.35
C ASP A 211 14.12 10.63 -7.17
#